data_AF-A0A058ZS20-F1
#
_entry.id   AF-A0A058ZS20-F1
#
_cell.length_a   1.000
_cell.length_b   1.000
_cell.length_c   1.000
_cell.angle_alpha   90.00
_cell.angle_beta   90.00
_cell.angle_gamma   90.00
#
_symmetry.space_group_name_H-M   'P 1'
#
loop_
_entity.id
_entity.type
_entity.pdbx_description
1 polymer ?
#
loop_
_entity_poly.entity_id
_entity_poly.type
_entity_poly.pdbx_seq_one_letter_code
_entity_poly.pdbx_strand_id
1 'polypeptide(L)' 'MGVKHLWDILESCKKTIPLHHLQNKRVCIDLSCWMVQLQSVSRTHNCMREKVYLKGLFHRLRALLALNCSLIFVT' A
#
# COMPACT_ATOMS: atom_id res chain seq x y z
N MET A 1 -4.85 8.03 -9.50
CA MET A 1 -3.87 9.07 -9.12
C MET A 1 -2.71 9.04 -10.12
N GLY A 2 -1.93 10.12 -10.19
CA GLY A 2 -0.80 10.25 -11.13
C GLY A 2 -1.18 10.89 -12.47
N VAL A 3 -0.23 10.88 -13.41
CA VAL A 3 -0.39 11.45 -14.75
C VAL A 3 -1.20 10.50 -15.63
N LYS A 4 -2.19 11.04 -16.36
CA LYS A 4 -3.06 10.26 -17.25
C LYS A 4 -2.21 9.57 -18.33
N HIS A 5 -2.45 8.28 -18.58
CA HIS A 5 -1.75 7.42 -19.55
C HIS A 5 -0.25 7.19 -19.32
N LEU A 6 0.36 7.74 -18.26
CA LEU A 6 1.79 7.54 -18.00
C LEU A 6 2.13 6.06 -17.75
N TRP A 7 1.28 5.34 -17.01
CA TRP A 7 1.50 3.93 -16.70
C TRP A 7 1.43 3.05 -17.95
N ASP A 8 0.55 3.36 -18.90
CA ASP A 8 0.44 2.65 -20.18
C ASP A 8 1.75 2.77 -20.98
N ILE A 9 2.37 3.95 -20.97
CA ILE A 9 3.66 4.22 -21.63
C ILE A 9 4.82 3.49 -20.92
N LEU A 10 4.79 3.41 -19.59
CA LEU A 10 5.85 2.78 -18.79
C LEU A 10 5.74 1.25 -18.72
N GLU A 11 4.67 0.67 -19.26
CA GLU A 11 4.34 -0.75 -19.16
C GLU A 11 5.47 -1.65 -19.65
N SER A 12 6.15 -1.29 -20.75
CA SER A 12 7.28 -2.06 -21.31
C SER A 12 8.49 -2.13 -20.39
N CYS A 13 8.61 -1.21 -19.43
CA CYS A 13 9.75 -1.08 -18.53
C CYS A 13 9.49 -1.67 -17.14
N LYS A 14 8.27 -2.16 -16.86
CA LYS A 14 7.91 -2.69 -15.55
C LYS A 14 8.68 -3.97 -15.23
N LYS A 15 8.97 -4.18 -13.94
CA LYS A 15 9.57 -5.42 -13.44
C LYS A 15 8.71 -5.98 -12.32
N THR A 16 8.24 -7.21 -12.50
CA THR A 16 7.57 -7.95 -11.42
C THR A 16 8.64 -8.61 -10.57
N ILE A 17 8.78 -8.14 -9.32
CA ILE A 17 9.73 -8.71 -8.36
C ILE A 17 8.97 -9.30 -7.15
N PRO A 18 9.44 -10.43 -6.60
CA PRO A 18 8.89 -10.96 -5.36
C PRO A 18 9.05 -9.99 -4.19
N LEU A 19 8.08 -9.98 -3.26
CA LEU A 19 8.10 -9.06 -2.11
C LEU A 19 9.34 -9.26 -1.21
N HIS A 20 9.89 -10.47 -1.14
CA HIS A 20 11.09 -10.77 -0.35
C HIS A 20 12.32 -9.95 -0.78
N HIS A 21 12.34 -9.40 -2.00
CA HIS A 21 13.40 -8.48 -2.43
C HIS A 21 13.44 -7.19 -1.59
N LEU A 22 12.38 -6.89 -0.83
CA LEU A 22 12.34 -5.78 0.12
C LEU A 22 12.96 -6.11 1.49
N GLN A 23 13.40 -7.35 1.71
CA GLN A 23 13.93 -7.77 3.02
C GLN A 23 15.07 -6.85 3.49
N ASN A 24 15.01 -6.45 4.76
CA ASN A 24 15.97 -5.53 5.40
C ASN A 24 16.06 -4.12 4.75
N LYS A 25 15.11 -3.73 3.89
CA LYS A 25 15.12 -2.39 3.26
C LYS A 25 14.32 -1.38 4.07
N ARG A 26 14.66 -0.10 3.89
CA ARG A 26 13.83 1.03 4.32
C ARG A 26 12.82 1.34 3.21
N VAL A 27 11.54 1.42 3.55
CA VAL A 27 10.45 1.64 2.60
C VAL A 27 9.66 2.87 3.04
N CYS A 28 9.58 3.86 2.15
CA CYS A 28 8.67 4.99 2.32
C CYS A 28 7.27 4.58 1.86
N ILE A 29 6.28 4.80 2.72
CA ILE A 29 4.87 4.51 2.46
C ILE A 29 4.13 5.85 2.40
N ASP A 30 3.55 6.15 1.25
CA ASP A 30 2.52 7.19 1.15
C ASP A 30 1.25 6.71 1.86
N LEU A 31 1.09 7.17 3.09
CA LEU A 31 -0.02 6.77 3.95
C LEU A 31 -1.34 7.35 3.45
N SER A 32 -1.32 8.55 2.88
CA SER A 32 -2.50 9.22 2.34
C SER A 32 -3.15 8.37 1.25
N CYS A 33 -2.34 7.85 0.33
CA CYS A 33 -2.80 7.00 -0.77
C CYS A 33 -3.37 5.67 -0.27
N TRP A 34 -2.70 5.01 0.69
CA TRP A 34 -3.21 3.77 1.28
C TRP A 34 -4.53 3.96 2.02
N MET A 35 -4.67 5.04 2.78
CA MET A 35 -5.89 5.35 3.52
C MET A 35 -7.07 5.57 2.58
N VAL A 36 -6.90 6.37 1.53
CA VAL A 36 -7.94 6.59 0.51
C VAL A 36 -8.34 5.29 -0.17
N GLN A 37 -7.36 4.46 -0.55
CA GLN A 37 -7.63 3.15 -1.17
C GLN A 37 -8.43 2.24 -0.22
N LEU A 38 -7.97 2.08 1.03
CA LEU A 38 -8.60 1.18 2.00
C LEU A 38 -10.01 1.64 2.38
N GLN A 39 -10.23 2.95 2.52
CA GLN A 39 -11.55 3.52 2.77
C GLN A 39 -12.47 3.33 1.55
N SER A 40 -11.97 3.50 0.33
CA SER A 40 -12.77 3.34 -0.89
C SER A 40 -13.28 1.91 -1.10
N VAL A 41 -12.55 0.90 -0.61
CA VAL A 41 -12.98 -0.51 -0.66
C VAL A 41 -13.92 -0.83 0.52
N SER A 42 -13.84 -0.07 1.61
CA SER A 42 -14.64 -0.26 2.83
C SER A 42 -15.94 0.56 2.85
N ARG A 43 -16.51 0.90 1.68
CA ARG A 43 -17.62 1.88 1.54
C ARG A 43 -18.96 1.48 2.16
N THR A 44 -19.15 0.22 2.55
CA THR A 44 -20.40 -0.18 3.21
C THR A 44 -20.46 0.37 4.63
N HIS A 45 -21.63 0.85 5.06
CA HIS A 45 -21.82 1.48 6.38
C HIS A 45 -21.32 0.61 7.55
N ASN A 46 -21.51 -0.71 7.46
CA ASN A 46 -21.04 -1.66 8.48
C ASN A 46 -19.50 -1.76 8.51
N CYS A 47 -18.84 -1.79 7.34
CA CYS A 47 -17.37 -1.84 7.26
C CYS A 47 -16.70 -0.57 7.79
N MET A 48 -17.33 0.61 7.62
CA MET A 48 -16.81 1.85 8.19
C MET A 48 -16.94 1.87 9.72
N ARG A 49 -18.07 1.41 10.27
CA ARG A 49 -18.28 1.30 11.72
C ARG A 49 -17.25 0.35 12.37
N GLU A 50 -16.93 -0.75 11.70
CA GLU A 50 -15.92 -1.71 12.16
C GLU A 50 -14.47 -1.30 11.88
N LYS A 51 -14.24 -0.13 11.27
CA LYS A 51 -12.92 0.36 10.90
C LYS A 51 -12.11 -0.66 10.09
N VAL A 52 -12.75 -1.34 9.13
CA VAL A 52 -12.13 -2.41 8.32
C VAL A 52 -10.87 -1.90 7.58
N TYR A 53 -10.83 -0.62 7.22
CA TYR A 53 -9.64 0.01 6.66
C TYR A 53 -8.40 -0.09 7.57
N LEU A 54 -8.55 -0.05 8.90
CA LEU A 54 -7.44 -0.26 9.85
C LEU A 54 -6.96 -1.71 9.85
N LYS A 55 -7.87 -2.69 9.71
CA LYS A 55 -7.49 -4.11 9.56
C LYS A 55 -6.67 -4.30 8.28
N GLY A 56 -7.11 -3.71 7.17
CA GLY A 56 -6.37 -3.73 5.90
C GLY A 56 -4.99 -3.07 6.01
N LEU A 57 -4.90 -1.91 6.66
CA LEU A 57 -3.62 -1.25 6.94
C LEU A 57 -2.71 -2.15 7.78
N PHE A 58 -3.22 -2.68 8.90
CA PHE A 58 -2.48 -3.57 9.79
C PHE A 58 -1.89 -4.77 9.04
N HIS A 59 -2.66 -5.44 8.18
CA HIS A 59 -2.16 -6.58 7.42
C HIS A 59 -1.04 -6.22 6.43
N ARG A 60 -1.14 -5.06 5.76
CA ARG A 60 -0.07 -4.56 4.87
C ARG A 60 1.21 -4.28 5.65
N LEU A 61 1.09 -3.61 6.80
CA LEU A 61 2.25 -3.32 7.65
C LEU A 61 2.89 -4.59 8.21
N ARG A 62 2.07 -5.52 8.69
CA ARG A 62 2.54 -6.82 9.18
C ARG A 62 3.34 -7.57 8.12
N ALA A 63 2.90 -7.57 6.87
CA ALA A 63 3.61 -8.25 5.78
C ALA A 63 5.00 -7.64 5.52
N LEU A 64 5.14 -6.32 5.57
CA LEU A 64 6.43 -5.66 5.38
C LEU A 64 7.35 -5.81 6.60
N LEU A 65 6.79 -5.71 7.82
CA LEU A 65 7.54 -5.94 9.06
C LEU A 65 8.04 -7.39 9.17
N ALA A 66 7.27 -8.38 8.69
CA ALA A 66 7.71 -9.78 8.63
C ALA A 66 8.92 -9.99 7.70
N LEU A 67 9.17 -9.06 6.77
CA LEU A 67 10.38 -9.02 5.93
C LEU A 67 11.50 -8.18 6.57
N ASN A 68 11.38 -7.81 7.84
CA ASN A 68 12.32 -6.93 8.53
C ASN A 68 12.52 -5.58 7.81
N CYS A 69 11.47 -5.07 7.15
CA CYS A 69 11.52 -3.74 6.55
C CYS A 69 11.42 -2.66 7.64
N SER A 70 12.17 -1.57 7.47
CA SER A 70 11.98 -0.34 8.25
C SER A 70 11.03 0.58 7.49
N LEU A 71 9.91 0.94 8.11
CA LEU A 71 8.83 1.67 7.45
C LEU A 71 8.89 3.15 7.82
N ILE A 72 8.82 4.01 6.81
CA ILE A 72 8.75 5.47 6.97
C ILE A 72 7.42 5.92 6.38
N PHE A 73 6.53 6.46 7.21
CA PHE A 73 5.27 6.99 6.73
C PHE A 73 5.43 8.44 6.26
N VAL A 74 4.91 8.72 5.07
CA VAL A 74 4.79 10.06 4.51
C VAL A 74 3.30 10.37 4.37
N THR A 75 2.88 11.50 4.91
CA THR A 75 1.48 11.93 5.01
C THR A 75 1.21 13.16 4.16
#